data_AF-A0A6V7LKL9-F1
#
_entry.id   AF-A0A6V7LKL9-F1
#
_cell.length_a   1.000
_cell.length_b   1.000
_cell.length_c   1.000
_cell.angle_alpha   90.00
_cell.angle_beta   90.00
_cell.angle_gamma   90.00
#
_symmetry.space_group_name_H-M   'P 1'
#
loop_
_entity.id
_entity.type
_entity.pdbx_description
1 polymer ?
#
loop_
_entity_poly.entity_id
_entity_poly.type
_entity_poly.pdbx_seq_one_letter_code
_entity_poly.pdbx_strand_id
1 'polypeptide(L)'
;GAFFRGESLQYAVMNRGRNNYAPVYNDDICITNADAPRDSGSRNFADILIAQSTLPGYVSFRDNLYGSWFIQILCEVFMKMAYAYHIHDLFNK
;
A
#
# COMPACT_ATOMS: atom_id res chain seq x y z
N GLY A 1 -2.37 10.46 27.62
CA GLY A 1 -2.23 10.82 26.19
C GLY A 1 -1.84 9.56 25.44
N ALA A 2 -2.68 9.11 24.51
CA ALA A 2 -2.41 7.88 23.78
C ALA A 2 -1.49 8.19 22.58
N PHE A 3 -0.24 7.73 22.67
CA PHE A 3 0.75 7.78 21.62
C PHE A 3 0.62 6.52 20.77
N PHE A 4 -0.04 6.62 19.62
CA PHE A 4 -0.06 5.55 18.63
C PHE A 4 0.93 5.88 17.52
N ARG A 5 2.22 5.64 17.74
CA ARG A 5 3.12 5.33 16.61
C ARG A 5 3.01 3.84 16.36
N GLY A 6 2.29 3.47 15.30
CA GLY A 6 2.50 2.15 14.70
C GLY A 6 3.97 2.06 14.29
N GLU A 7 4.70 1.13 14.89
CA GLU A 7 5.98 0.67 14.37
C GLU A 7 5.70 0.08 12.99
N SER A 8 5.96 0.86 11.93
CA SER A 8 5.82 0.39 10.55
C SER A 8 6.96 -0.57 10.22
N LEU A 9 6.90 -1.79 10.75
CA LEU A 9 7.49 -2.94 10.09
C LEU A 9 6.56 -3.33 8.95
N GLN A 10 6.69 -2.60 7.84
CA GLN A 10 6.06 -3.00 6.58
C GLN A 10 6.80 -4.25 6.09
N TYR A 11 6.37 -5.42 6.56
CA TYR A 11 6.79 -6.69 5.99
C TYR A 11 6.23 -6.73 4.56
N ALA A 12 7.08 -6.52 3.56
CA ALA A 12 6.76 -7.00 2.22
C ALA A 12 6.44 -8.50 2.35
N VAL A 13 5.43 -8.98 1.62
CA VAL A 13 5.19 -10.43 1.47
C VAL A 13 6.40 -10.99 0.69
N MET A 14 7.48 -11.28 1.41
CA MET A 14 8.71 -11.87 0.85
C MET A 14 8.56 -13.37 0.60
N ASN A 15 7.43 -13.96 0.99
CA ASN A 15 7.16 -15.38 0.82
C ASN A 15 5.91 -15.59 -0.05
N ARG A 16 6.04 -15.47 -1.37
CA ARG A 16 5.52 -16.57 -2.19
C ARG A 16 6.53 -17.69 -2.00
N GLY A 17 6.05 -18.84 -1.53
CA GLY A 17 6.87 -19.93 -1.00
C GLY A 17 8.20 -20.13 -1.71
N ARG A 18 9.27 -20.19 -0.92
CA ARG A 18 10.50 -20.86 -1.32
C ARG A 18 10.14 -22.28 -1.74
N ASN A 19 9.99 -22.51 -3.03
CA ASN A 19 10.13 -23.85 -3.56
C ASN A 19 11.62 -24.17 -3.37
N ASN A 20 11.93 -25.19 -2.57
CA ASN A 20 13.31 -25.63 -2.27
C ASN A 20 14.01 -26.28 -3.47
N TYR A 21 13.66 -25.92 -4.70
CA TYR A 21 14.47 -26.22 -5.86
C TYR A 21 15.57 -25.18 -5.91
N ALA A 22 16.74 -25.52 -5.36
CA ALA A 22 17.96 -24.81 -5.69
C ALA A 22 18.05 -24.74 -7.22
N PRO A 23 18.29 -23.56 -7.82
CA PRO A 23 18.55 -23.50 -9.24
C PRO A 23 19.82 -24.30 -9.49
N VAL A 24 19.71 -25.39 -10.24
CA VAL A 24 20.87 -26.08 -10.79
C VAL A 24 21.56 -25.05 -11.68
N TYR A 25 22.71 -24.54 -11.24
CA TYR A 25 23.63 -23.85 -12.13
C TYR A 25 24.09 -24.89 -13.14
N ASN A 26 23.57 -24.81 -14.36
CA ASN A 26 24.23 -25.46 -15.48
C ASN A 26 25.45 -24.59 -15.79
N ASP A 27 26.64 -25.17 -15.69
CA ASP A 27 27.93 -24.49 -15.87
C ASP A 27 28.16 -23.94 -17.30
N ASP A 28 27.16 -24.06 -18.19
CA ASP A 28 27.24 -23.71 -19.61
C ASP A 28 26.47 -22.44 -20.01
N ILE A 29 25.83 -21.71 -19.08
CA ILE A 29 25.16 -20.44 -19.40
C ILE A 29 26.11 -19.27 -19.15
N CYS A 30 26.64 -18.70 -20.24
CA CYS A 30 27.30 -17.40 -20.21
C CYS A 30 26.25 -16.32 -19.90
N ILE A 31 26.11 -16.02 -18.60
CA ILE A 31 25.27 -14.92 -18.11
C ILE A 31 25.80 -13.63 -18.72
N THR A 32 25.09 -13.12 -19.72
CA THR A 32 25.30 -11.75 -20.20
C THR A 32 24.79 -10.81 -19.10
N ASN A 33 25.46 -9.67 -18.90
CA ASN A 33 25.09 -8.65 -17.89
C ASN A 33 23.64 -8.11 -18.00
N ALA A 34 22.84 -8.60 -18.96
CA ALA A 34 21.43 -8.28 -19.12
C ALA A 34 20.51 -9.02 -18.11
N ASP A 35 20.95 -10.16 -17.56
CA ASP A 35 20.15 -11.01 -16.66
C ASP A 35 20.46 -10.80 -15.17
N ALA A 36 21.37 -9.88 -14.85
CA ALA A 36 21.59 -9.47 -13.47
C ALA A 36 20.31 -8.78 -12.96
N PRO A 37 19.77 -9.16 -11.78
CA PRO A 37 18.66 -8.45 -11.17
C PRO A 37 19.11 -7.00 -11.01
N ARG A 38 18.37 -6.07 -11.62
CA ARG A 38 18.59 -4.64 -11.41
C ARG A 38 18.51 -4.39 -9.90
N ASP A 39 19.65 -4.24 -9.25
CA ASP A 39 19.74 -3.59 -7.94
C ASP A 39 19.45 -2.10 -8.16
N SER A 40 18.18 -1.82 -8.41
CA SER A 40 17.59 -0.49 -8.54
C SER A 40 16.47 -0.39 -7.50
N GLY A 41 16.74 -0.95 -6.32
CA GLY A 41 15.81 -1.04 -5.18
C GLY A 41 15.58 0.30 -4.49
N SER A 42 15.35 1.38 -5.23
CA SER A 42 14.70 2.55 -4.66
C SER A 42 13.25 2.14 -4.39
N ARG A 43 12.93 1.88 -3.12
CA ARG A 43 11.54 1.80 -2.66
C ARG A 43 10.92 3.16 -2.89
N ASN A 44 10.36 3.34 -4.08
CA ASN A 44 9.78 4.60 -4.49
C ASN A 44 8.39 4.70 -3.84
N PHE A 45 8.15 5.79 -3.11
CA PHE A 45 6.84 6.08 -2.52
C PHE A 45 5.84 6.63 -3.55
N ALA A 46 6.19 6.60 -4.85
CA ALA A 46 5.38 7.11 -5.94
C ALA A 46 3.95 6.54 -5.97
N ASP A 47 3.76 5.29 -5.55
CA ASP A 47 2.46 4.60 -5.62
C ASP A 47 1.70 4.59 -4.27
N ILE A 48 2.03 5.49 -3.34
CA ILE A 48 1.33 5.60 -2.05
C ILE A 48 0.37 6.78 -2.04
N LEU A 49 -0.89 6.52 -1.65
CA LEU A 49 -1.89 7.54 -1.33
C LEU A 49 -2.17 7.53 0.18
N ILE A 50 -2.03 8.70 0.83
CA ILE A 50 -2.36 8.89 2.25
C ILE A 50 -3.58 9.80 2.34
N ALA A 51 -4.72 9.24 2.73
CA ALA A 51 -5.94 9.99 3.00
C ALA A 51 -6.16 10.08 4.53
N GLN A 52 -6.16 11.31 5.06
CA GLN A 52 -6.39 11.57 6.49
C GLN A 52 -7.82 12.05 6.71
N SER A 53 -8.46 11.57 7.78
CA SER A 53 -9.82 11.97 8.15
C SER A 53 -9.95 13.44 8.53
N THR A 54 -8.86 14.02 9.04
CA THR A 54 -8.75 15.40 9.49
C THR A 54 -7.32 15.89 9.33
N LEU A 55 -7.13 17.21 9.40
CA LEU A 55 -5.81 17.82 9.37
C LEU A 55 -5.00 17.44 10.63
N PRO A 56 -3.66 17.37 10.54
CA PRO A 56 -2.80 17.20 11.71
C PRO A 56 -3.12 18.25 12.79
N GLY A 57 -3.26 17.80 14.03
CA GLY A 57 -3.62 18.66 15.17
C GLY A 57 -5.13 18.79 15.44
N TYR A 58 -5.99 18.25 14.58
CA TYR A 58 -7.44 18.22 14.78
C TYR A 58 -7.94 16.82 15.18
N VAL A 59 -9.07 16.77 15.87
CA VAL A 59 -9.73 15.51 16.27
C VAL A 59 -10.56 14.94 15.12
N SER A 60 -10.55 13.62 14.97
CA SER A 60 -11.45 12.91 14.05
C SER A 60 -12.68 12.41 14.80
N PHE A 61 -13.86 12.63 14.22
CA PHE A 61 -15.12 12.27 14.86
C PHE A 61 -15.56 10.84 14.52
N ARG A 62 -16.07 10.16 15.55
CA ARG A 62 -16.64 8.83 15.45
C ARG A 62 -17.97 8.76 16.17
N ASP A 63 -18.97 8.26 15.47
CA ASP A 63 -20.22 7.85 16.05
C ASP A 63 -20.07 6.44 16.69
N ASN A 64 -20.69 6.24 17.84
CA ASN A 64 -20.56 4.99 18.58
C ASN A 64 -21.23 3.81 17.87
N LEU A 65 -22.33 4.07 17.17
CA LEU A 65 -23.14 3.06 16.48
C LEU A 65 -22.73 2.90 15.00
N TYR A 66 -22.46 4.01 14.31
CA TYR A 66 -22.27 4.04 12.85
C TYR A 66 -20.80 4.10 12.40
N GLY A 67 -19.85 4.34 13.32
CA GLY A 67 -18.42 4.40 13.01
C GLY A 67 -17.91 5.81 12.71
N SER A 68 -16.71 5.94 12.15
CA SER A 68 -16.10 7.26 11.89
C SER A 68 -16.74 7.95 10.71
N TRP A 69 -16.98 9.26 10.83
CA TRP A 69 -17.64 10.04 9.79
C TRP A 69 -16.89 9.95 8.45
N PHE A 70 -15.55 10.03 8.51
CA PHE A 70 -14.71 9.90 7.33
C PHE A 70 -14.88 8.55 6.61
N ILE A 71 -14.90 7.42 7.35
CA ILE A 71 -15.01 6.10 6.72
C ILE A 71 -16.43 5.86 6.18
N GLN A 72 -17.46 6.36 6.86
CA GLN A 72 -18.83 6.29 6.36
C GLN A 72 -18.95 6.92 4.96
N ILE A 73 -18.46 8.16 4.81
CA ILE A 73 -18.48 8.89 3.54
C ILE A 73 -17.57 8.22 2.51
N LEU A 74 -16.36 7.81 2.93
CA LEU A 74 -15.41 7.12 2.05
C LEU A 74 -16.05 5.87 1.41
N CYS A 75 -16.67 5.02 2.22
CA CYS A 75 -17.34 3.83 1.72
C CYS A 75 -18.53 4.19 0.81
N GLU A 76 -19.34 5.19 1.20
CA GLU A 76 -20.48 5.62 0.40
C GLU A 76 -20.08 6.09 -1.01
N VAL A 77 -19.08 6.96 -1.11
CA VAL A 77 -18.58 7.49 -2.39
C VAL A 77 -17.99 6.36 -3.23
N PHE A 78 -17.17 5.49 -2.64
CA PHE A 78 -16.53 4.40 -3.37
C PHE A 78 -17.57 3.39 -3.89
N MET A 79 -18.57 3.02 -3.09
CA MET A 79 -19.64 2.13 -3.55
C MET A 79 -20.43 2.70 -4.73
N LYS A 80 -20.64 4.02 -4.76
CA LYS A 80 -21.45 4.69 -5.79
C LYS A 80 -20.67 5.05 -7.05
N MET A 81 -19.35 5.26 -6.97
CA MET A 81 -18.61 5.98 -8.02
C MET A 81 -17.31 5.30 -8.46
N ALA A 82 -16.80 4.30 -7.72
CA ALA A 82 -15.49 3.70 -8.04
C ALA A 82 -15.44 2.97 -9.40
N TYR A 83 -16.59 2.62 -9.98
CA TYR A 83 -16.65 2.02 -11.32
C TYR A 83 -16.47 3.04 -12.46
N ALA A 84 -16.62 4.33 -12.18
CA ALA A 84 -16.67 5.38 -13.19
C ALA A 84 -15.56 6.44 -13.07
N TYR A 85 -14.94 6.58 -11.89
CA TYR A 85 -13.97 7.63 -11.60
C TYR A 85 -12.63 7.07 -11.12
N HIS A 86 -11.54 7.78 -11.44
CA HIS A 86 -10.23 7.46 -10.90
C HIS A 86 -10.19 7.77 -9.40
N ILE A 87 -9.30 7.08 -8.67
CA ILE A 87 -9.21 7.18 -7.21
C ILE A 87 -8.99 8.62 -6.73
N HIS A 88 -8.18 9.42 -7.44
CA HIS A 88 -7.95 10.82 -7.09
C HIS A 88 -9.23 11.66 -7.18
N ASP A 89 -10.04 11.42 -8.21
CA ASP A 89 -11.30 12.15 -8.42
C ASP A 89 -12.33 11.79 -7.35
N LEU A 90 -12.32 10.56 -6.83
CA LEU A 90 -13.22 10.13 -5.75
C LEU A 90 -13.03 10.94 -4.46
N PHE A 91 -11.80 11.38 -4.16
CA PHE A 91 -11.51 12.19 -2.97
C PHE A 91 -11.88 13.67 -3.13
N ASN A 92 -12.26 14.10 -4.34
CA ASN A 92 -12.71 15.47 -4.65
C ASN A 92 -14.24 15.57 -4.80
N LYS A 93 -14.99 14.53 -4.44
CA LYS A 93 -16.45 14.49 -4.47
C LYS A 93 -17.02 14.67 -3.07
#